data_AF-A0A2P5FIW8-F1
#
_entry.id   AF-A0A2P5FIW8-F1
#
_cell.length_a   1.000
_cell.length_b   1.000
_cell.length_c   1.000
_cell.angle_alpha   90.00
_cell.angle_beta   90.00
_cell.angle_gamma   90.00
#
_symmetry.space_group_name_H-M   'P 1'
#
loop_
_entity.id
_entity.type
_entity.pdbx_description
1 polymer ?
#
loop_
_entity_poly.entity_id
_entity_poly.type
_entity_poly.pdbx_seq_one_letter_code
_entity_poly.pdbx_strand_id
1 'polypeptide(L)'
;MLSSSCSQALLRRPFLPPSTPITRVSNRPRERFPITRSFRISEPHSRPLKKEWKRISCFRREDFSSEPQKPEYIEHSAPEEIIKSETQKSEYKEHYVPEEVVKSQIHNSSSVKKSLPSSLRELANSVIKAIESRWTVPWTAETIMQVMLLWVAAFCFIGSSVVPIATHMAGLSRESLTLRGQAFFSLLTDVTEGLAGIMILHRCLSRFRPLPPDWFRFSFKGNWYIDVALGCLMFPLVNGLSQFNLKLLPLLPSTPVTLSSVEQSVLACDRVAMALYAIVVSVCAPVWEEIVFRGFLLPSLTKYMPVWCAILVSSIVFALAHFNVQKMLPLIFLGVVMGAVFARSRNLLPSMLLHSLWNSFVFLDLMK
;
A
#
# COMPACT_ATOMS: atom_id res chain seq x y z
N MET A 1 34.16 18.89 72.25
CA MET A 1 34.29 20.23 71.66
C MET A 1 33.13 20.40 70.69
N LEU A 2 32.00 20.91 71.21
CA LEU A 2 31.42 22.24 70.90
C LEU A 2 30.82 22.27 69.46
N SER A 3 29.50 22.13 69.30
CA SER A 3 28.46 23.20 69.39
C SER A 3 28.44 24.02 68.08
N SER A 4 27.34 24.38 67.40
CA SER A 4 25.96 24.61 67.84
C SER A 4 24.96 24.60 66.66
N SER A 5 23.70 24.32 66.98
CA SER A 5 22.49 24.64 66.20
C SER A 5 22.05 26.11 66.40
N CYS A 6 21.43 26.73 65.39
CA CYS A 6 20.32 27.72 65.53
C CYS A 6 19.84 28.13 64.11
N SER A 7 18.68 27.73 63.62
CA SER A 7 17.34 28.34 63.81
C SER A 7 17.24 29.80 63.35
N GLN A 8 16.57 30.04 62.21
CA GLN A 8 15.53 31.07 62.11
C GLN A 8 14.48 30.67 61.06
N ALA A 9 13.27 30.40 61.55
CA ALA A 9 12.05 30.46 60.79
C ALA A 9 11.59 31.93 60.69
N LEU A 10 11.19 32.38 59.50
CA LEU A 10 10.32 33.54 59.36
C LEU A 10 9.12 33.21 58.48
N LEU A 11 7.97 33.64 58.99
CA LEU A 11 6.61 33.34 58.58
C LEU A 11 6.21 33.97 57.23
N ARG A 12 5.30 33.24 56.57
CA ARG A 12 4.39 33.66 55.50
C ARG A 12 3.92 35.13 55.59
N ARG A 13 3.87 35.80 54.44
CA ARG A 13 2.65 36.50 53.97
C ARG A 13 2.53 36.45 52.42
N PRO A 14 1.30 36.37 51.89
CA PRO A 14 1.02 36.15 50.47
C PRO A 14 1.07 37.45 49.65
N PHE A 15 1.61 37.36 48.43
CA PHE A 15 1.49 38.41 47.42
C PHE A 15 0.08 38.38 46.82
N LEU A 16 -0.66 39.47 47.04
CA LEU A 16 -1.91 39.81 46.34
C LEU A 16 -1.60 40.34 44.93
N PRO A 17 -2.46 40.09 43.93
CA PRO A 17 -2.27 40.57 42.56
C PRO A 17 -2.62 42.06 42.43
N PRO A 18 -2.00 42.80 41.49
CA PRO A 18 -2.39 44.17 41.22
C PRO A 18 -3.75 44.24 40.51
N SER A 19 -4.57 45.14 41.03
CA SER A 19 -5.90 45.56 40.59
C SER A 19 -5.93 46.09 39.14
N THR A 20 -7.00 45.72 38.45
CA THR A 20 -7.43 46.21 37.13
C THR A 20 -7.71 47.71 37.12
N PRO A 21 -7.32 48.46 36.08
CA PRO A 21 -7.96 49.73 35.76
C PRO A 21 -9.17 49.49 34.86
N ILE A 22 -10.34 49.89 35.37
CA ILE A 22 -11.60 50.01 34.66
C ILE A 22 -11.43 51.02 33.52
N THR A 23 -11.45 50.55 32.27
CA THR A 23 -11.65 51.43 31.12
C THR A 23 -13.12 51.47 30.73
N ARG A 24 -13.60 52.70 30.70
CA ARG A 24 -14.96 53.18 30.50
C ARG A 24 -15.49 52.75 29.12
N VAL A 25 -16.63 52.05 29.11
CA VAL A 25 -17.44 51.79 27.92
C VAL A 25 -17.95 53.12 27.35
N SER A 26 -17.63 53.40 26.09
CA SER A 26 -18.23 54.49 25.32
C SER A 26 -19.30 53.93 24.40
N ASN A 27 -20.56 54.26 24.69
CA ASN A 27 -21.71 54.01 23.83
C ASN A 27 -21.64 54.90 22.58
N ARG A 28 -21.61 54.31 21.38
CA ARG A 28 -22.07 54.95 20.14
C ARG A 28 -22.78 53.97 19.21
N PRO A 29 -23.71 54.48 18.38
CA PRO A 29 -24.95 53.78 18.06
C PRO A 29 -24.86 52.88 16.83
N ARG A 30 -25.86 51.99 16.79
CA ARG A 30 -26.21 51.02 15.76
C ARG A 30 -26.71 51.77 14.50
N GLU A 31 -25.91 51.81 13.44
CA GLU A 31 -26.41 52.18 12.10
C GLU A 31 -26.63 50.93 11.25
N ARG A 32 -27.82 50.91 10.66
CA ARG A 32 -28.45 49.85 9.90
C ARG A 32 -28.51 50.35 8.46
N PHE A 33 -27.80 49.71 7.53
CA PHE A 33 -27.98 49.98 6.11
C PHE A 33 -28.40 48.71 5.36
N PRO A 34 -29.55 48.72 4.67
CA PRO A 34 -29.95 47.66 3.75
C PRO A 34 -29.46 47.98 2.33
N ILE A 35 -28.99 46.98 1.59
CA ILE A 35 -28.92 47.08 0.12
C ILE A 35 -29.65 45.89 -0.47
N THR A 36 -30.89 46.17 -0.86
CA THR A 36 -31.65 45.45 -1.87
C THR A 36 -31.13 45.79 -3.27
N ARG A 37 -30.91 44.80 -4.13
CA ARG A 37 -31.30 44.91 -5.55
C ARG A 37 -31.42 43.54 -6.21
N SER A 38 -32.56 43.31 -6.83
CA SER A 38 -32.92 42.13 -7.61
C SER A 38 -32.89 42.42 -9.12
N PHE A 39 -32.90 41.32 -9.90
CA PHE A 39 -33.13 41.19 -11.35
C PHE A 39 -32.03 41.77 -12.28
N ARG A 40 -31.67 41.17 -13.43
CA ARG A 40 -32.41 40.28 -14.34
C ARG A 40 -31.41 39.55 -15.28
N ILE A 41 -31.84 38.39 -15.76
CA ILE A 41 -31.31 37.58 -16.87
C ILE A 41 -31.16 38.40 -18.17
N SER A 42 -30.10 38.15 -18.94
CA SER A 42 -30.05 38.28 -20.41
C SER A 42 -28.79 37.57 -20.97
N GLU A 43 -28.97 36.53 -21.78
CA GLU A 43 -27.95 36.03 -22.74
C GLU A 43 -27.71 37.07 -23.85
N PRO A 44 -26.55 37.02 -24.54
CA PRO A 44 -26.61 36.50 -25.91
C PRO A 44 -25.40 35.67 -26.37
N HIS A 45 -25.69 34.77 -27.32
CA HIS A 45 -24.76 34.10 -28.23
C HIS A 45 -23.78 35.05 -28.93
N SER A 46 -22.50 34.65 -29.08
CA SER A 46 -21.90 34.28 -30.40
C SER A 46 -20.35 34.16 -30.39
N ARG A 47 -19.89 32.97 -30.81
CA ARG A 47 -18.63 32.54 -31.50
C ARG A 47 -17.22 32.83 -30.91
N PRO A 48 -16.29 31.84 -30.99
CA PRO A 48 -14.95 31.92 -30.42
C PRO A 48 -13.89 32.41 -31.42
N LEU A 49 -12.92 33.18 -30.94
CA LEU A 49 -11.74 33.60 -31.70
C LEU A 49 -10.55 32.70 -31.34
N LYS A 50 -10.03 31.99 -32.34
CA LYS A 50 -8.79 31.20 -32.31
C LYS A 50 -7.59 32.08 -31.95
N LYS A 51 -6.73 31.62 -31.04
CA LYS A 51 -5.29 31.95 -31.06
C LYS A 51 -4.46 30.70 -30.76
N GLU A 52 -3.67 30.35 -31.75
CA GLU A 52 -2.68 29.26 -31.78
C GLU A 52 -1.54 29.49 -30.78
N TRP A 53 -1.05 28.41 -30.19
CA TRP A 53 0.28 28.36 -29.58
C TRP A 53 1.12 27.28 -30.26
N LYS A 54 2.27 27.73 -30.78
CA LYS A 54 3.22 27.01 -31.61
C LYS A 54 3.91 25.87 -30.85
N ARG A 55 4.01 24.73 -31.53
CA ARG A 55 4.80 23.55 -31.17
C ARG A 55 6.27 23.82 -31.53
N ILE A 56 7.17 23.74 -30.55
CA ILE A 56 8.63 23.72 -30.79
C ILE A 56 9.06 22.26 -30.87
N SER A 57 9.54 21.84 -32.04
CA SER A 57 10.20 20.55 -32.27
C SER A 57 11.58 20.81 -32.88
N CYS A 58 12.64 20.29 -32.26
CA CYS A 58 13.96 20.17 -32.87
C CYS A 58 14.69 18.92 -32.34
N PHE A 59 15.55 18.38 -33.21
CA PHE A 59 16.35 17.14 -33.19
C PHE A 59 15.65 15.92 -33.80
N ARG A 60 15.63 15.77 -35.14
CA ARG A 60 16.71 15.43 -36.12
C ARG A 60 17.05 13.93 -36.06
N ARG A 61 16.53 13.20 -37.05
CA ARG A 61 16.85 11.81 -37.40
C ARG A 61 17.66 11.87 -38.70
N GLU A 62 18.84 11.24 -38.71
CA GLU A 62 19.72 11.16 -39.87
C GLU A 62 19.23 10.09 -40.84
N ASP A 63 19.29 10.43 -42.13
CA ASP A 63 18.99 9.58 -43.27
C ASP A 63 20.18 8.68 -43.60
N PHE A 64 19.91 7.42 -43.96
CA PHE A 64 20.82 6.61 -44.76
C PHE A 64 20.04 5.99 -45.92
N SER A 65 20.51 6.29 -47.12
CA SER A 65 20.06 5.84 -48.43
C SER A 65 20.48 4.40 -48.74
N SER A 66 19.63 3.64 -49.44
CA SER A 66 20.06 2.64 -50.43
C SER A 66 18.89 2.21 -51.33
N GLU A 67 19.01 2.51 -52.62
CA GLU A 67 18.34 1.83 -53.75
C GLU A 67 19.00 0.45 -53.97
N PRO A 68 18.34 -0.59 -54.57
CA PRO A 68 17.99 -0.54 -56.00
C PRO A 68 16.76 -1.37 -56.50
N GLN A 69 16.29 -0.96 -57.69
CA GLN A 69 15.79 -1.71 -58.88
C GLN A 69 14.60 -2.73 -58.85
N LYS A 70 13.68 -2.51 -59.81
CA LYS A 70 12.66 -3.44 -60.36
C LYS A 70 13.27 -4.40 -61.41
N PRO A 71 12.62 -5.56 -61.67
CA PRO A 71 12.08 -5.86 -63.01
C PRO A 71 10.66 -6.51 -62.92
N GLU A 72 9.67 -6.17 -63.74
CA GLU A 72 9.41 -6.44 -65.17
C GLU A 72 8.84 -7.86 -65.44
N TYR A 73 7.68 -7.86 -66.11
CA TYR A 73 6.77 -8.97 -66.43
C TYR A 73 7.28 -9.84 -67.58
N ILE A 74 7.08 -11.17 -67.54
CA ILE A 74 6.96 -12.02 -68.74
C ILE A 74 5.92 -13.15 -68.53
N GLU A 75 5.12 -13.34 -69.59
CA GLU A 75 3.95 -14.22 -69.77
C GLU A 75 4.20 -15.73 -69.72
N HIS A 76 3.10 -16.43 -69.43
CA HIS A 76 2.88 -17.86 -69.59
C HIS A 76 2.88 -18.32 -71.05
N SER A 77 3.47 -19.48 -71.33
CA SER A 77 3.10 -20.34 -72.46
C SER A 77 3.55 -21.78 -72.19
N ALA A 78 2.61 -22.72 -72.23
CA ALA A 78 2.84 -24.16 -72.27
C ALA A 78 1.88 -24.79 -73.29
N PRO A 79 2.31 -25.77 -74.09
CA PRO A 79 1.39 -26.68 -74.78
C PRO A 79 1.50 -28.13 -74.27
N GLU A 80 0.37 -28.84 -74.41
CA GLU A 80 0.11 -30.26 -74.12
C GLU A 80 0.82 -31.25 -75.06
N GLU A 81 1.07 -32.48 -74.58
CA GLU A 81 0.88 -33.76 -75.29
C GLU A 81 1.10 -34.94 -74.30
N ILE A 82 0.04 -35.57 -73.76
CA ILE A 82 -0.62 -36.84 -74.13
C ILE A 82 0.31 -38.04 -74.51
N ILE A 83 0.19 -39.17 -73.76
CA ILE A 83 -0.13 -40.54 -74.24
C ILE A 83 0.54 -41.68 -73.42
N LYS A 84 -0.33 -42.47 -72.75
CA LYS A 84 -0.34 -43.93 -72.45
C LYS A 84 0.76 -44.52 -71.52
N SER A 85 0.52 -45.55 -70.71
CA SER A 85 -0.49 -46.63 -70.74
C SER A 85 -0.51 -47.40 -69.41
N GLU A 86 -1.72 -47.86 -69.03
CA GLU A 86 -2.07 -49.21 -68.54
C GLU A 86 -1.59 -49.72 -67.16
N THR A 87 -2.30 -50.52 -66.35
CA THR A 87 -3.66 -51.11 -66.36
C THR A 87 -3.86 -51.94 -65.06
N GLN A 88 -5.06 -51.83 -64.43
CA GLN A 88 -5.82 -52.86 -63.64
C GLN A 88 -5.25 -53.45 -62.33
N LYS A 89 -6.02 -53.90 -61.31
CA LYS A 89 -7.47 -53.97 -60.99
C LYS A 89 -7.65 -54.47 -59.52
N SER A 90 -8.86 -54.30 -58.99
CA SER A 90 -9.60 -55.20 -58.05
C SER A 90 -9.10 -55.37 -56.60
N GLU A 91 -9.88 -55.68 -55.57
CA GLU A 91 -11.33 -55.74 -55.25
C GLU A 91 -11.44 -56.23 -53.79
N TYR A 92 -12.54 -55.85 -53.11
CA TYR A 92 -13.08 -56.22 -51.80
C TYR A 92 -12.61 -57.50 -51.06
N LYS A 93 -12.49 -57.43 -49.71
CA LYS A 93 -13.24 -58.30 -48.76
C LYS A 93 -13.05 -57.95 -47.26
N GLU A 94 -14.13 -58.13 -46.51
CA GLU A 94 -14.34 -57.89 -45.08
C GLU A 94 -14.76 -59.23 -44.39
N HIS A 95 -14.18 -59.60 -43.23
CA HIS A 95 -14.67 -60.63 -42.26
C HIS A 95 -13.72 -60.70 -41.03
N TYR A 96 -14.09 -60.36 -39.77
CA TYR A 96 -14.89 -61.04 -38.71
C TYR A 96 -14.01 -61.79 -37.64
N VAL A 97 -13.69 -61.22 -36.43
CA VAL A 97 -14.29 -61.38 -35.05
C VAL A 97 -13.47 -62.32 -34.11
N PRO A 98 -13.58 -62.36 -32.74
CA PRO A 98 -14.24 -61.50 -31.71
C PRO A 98 -13.32 -60.98 -30.56
N GLU A 99 -13.81 -59.94 -29.87
CA GLU A 99 -13.51 -59.59 -28.47
C GLU A 99 -14.58 -60.20 -27.55
N GLU A 100 -14.21 -61.05 -26.59
CA GLU A 100 -14.89 -61.19 -25.28
C GLU A 100 -14.19 -62.25 -24.41
N VAL A 101 -13.55 -61.86 -23.30
CA VAL A 101 -13.50 -62.64 -22.04
C VAL A 101 -13.29 -61.68 -20.84
N VAL A 102 -14.39 -61.43 -20.14
CA VAL A 102 -14.56 -61.35 -18.66
C VAL A 102 -14.11 -60.09 -17.89
N LYS A 103 -15.14 -59.31 -17.50
CA LYS A 103 -15.19 -58.50 -16.28
C LYS A 103 -15.09 -59.38 -15.03
N SER A 104 -14.32 -58.94 -14.03
CA SER A 104 -14.77 -59.03 -12.64
C SER A 104 -14.38 -57.75 -11.88
N GLN A 105 -15.38 -57.19 -11.20
CA GLN A 105 -15.30 -55.95 -10.45
C GLN A 105 -14.59 -56.17 -9.11
N ILE A 106 -13.76 -55.18 -8.71
CA ILE A 106 -13.65 -54.81 -7.30
C ILE A 106 -13.76 -53.28 -7.21
N HIS A 107 -14.83 -52.85 -6.55
CA HIS A 107 -15.05 -51.51 -6.04
C HIS A 107 -13.82 -51.02 -5.26
N ASN A 108 -13.29 -49.83 -5.57
CA ASN A 108 -12.74 -48.97 -4.52
C ASN A 108 -12.73 -47.50 -4.94
N SER A 109 -13.69 -46.78 -4.37
CA SER A 109 -13.54 -45.45 -3.76
C SER A 109 -12.41 -44.59 -4.32
N SER A 110 -12.81 -43.65 -5.18
CA SER A 110 -12.09 -42.43 -5.53
C SER A 110 -11.72 -41.62 -4.26
N SER A 111 -10.50 -41.82 -3.76
CA SER A 111 -9.83 -40.83 -2.92
C SER A 111 -8.41 -40.63 -3.47
N VAL A 112 -8.32 -39.85 -4.54
CA VAL A 112 -7.04 -39.43 -5.10
C VAL A 112 -6.35 -38.56 -4.07
N LYS A 113 -5.45 -39.16 -3.29
CA LYS A 113 -4.36 -38.45 -2.62
C LYS A 113 -3.51 -37.83 -3.74
N LYS A 114 -3.84 -36.61 -4.17
CA LYS A 114 -2.91 -35.79 -4.96
C LYS A 114 -1.61 -35.74 -4.16
N SER A 115 -0.54 -36.32 -4.72
CA SER A 115 0.73 -36.43 -4.03
C SER A 115 1.23 -35.02 -3.67
N LEU A 116 1.61 -34.80 -2.41
CA LEU A 116 2.16 -33.55 -1.89
C LEU A 116 3.10 -32.79 -2.87
N PRO A 117 4.05 -33.45 -3.58
CA PRO A 117 4.90 -32.77 -4.57
C PRO A 117 4.14 -32.17 -5.77
N SER A 118 3.03 -32.77 -6.22
CA SER A 118 2.23 -32.21 -7.32
C SER A 118 1.55 -30.90 -6.91
N SER A 119 1.08 -30.82 -5.67
CA SER A 119 0.42 -29.61 -5.14
C SER A 119 1.39 -28.43 -4.96
N LEU A 120 2.63 -28.70 -4.53
CA LEU A 120 3.66 -27.67 -4.38
C LEU A 120 4.11 -27.12 -5.73
N ARG A 121 4.20 -27.98 -6.75
CA ARG A 121 4.56 -27.55 -8.11
C ARG A 121 3.46 -26.70 -8.75
N GLU A 122 2.20 -27.08 -8.57
CA GLU A 122 1.04 -26.27 -9.00
C GLU A 122 1.04 -24.89 -8.32
N LEU A 123 1.36 -24.84 -7.02
CA LEU A 123 1.46 -23.59 -6.27
C LEU A 123 2.60 -22.72 -6.80
N ALA A 124 3.79 -23.29 -7.00
CA ALA A 124 4.96 -22.59 -7.53
C ALA A 124 4.69 -22.00 -8.93
N ASN A 125 4.08 -22.80 -9.82
CA ASN A 125 3.72 -22.32 -11.16
C ASN A 125 2.67 -21.19 -11.11
N SER A 126 1.71 -21.29 -10.18
CA SER A 126 0.71 -20.23 -9.98
C SER A 126 1.34 -18.93 -9.47
N VAL A 127 2.34 -19.04 -8.58
CA VAL A 127 3.11 -17.89 -8.10
C VAL A 127 3.90 -17.24 -9.23
N ILE A 128 4.59 -18.04 -10.06
CA ILE A 128 5.34 -17.54 -11.22
C ILE A 128 4.41 -16.79 -12.18
N LYS A 129 3.28 -17.40 -12.55
CA LYS A 129 2.29 -16.78 -13.44
C LYS A 129 1.75 -15.46 -12.87
N ALA A 130 1.52 -15.39 -11.56
CA ALA A 130 1.10 -14.15 -10.92
C ALA A 130 2.17 -13.06 -11.00
N ILE A 131 3.44 -13.42 -10.80
CA ILE A 131 4.61 -12.51 -10.91
C ILE A 131 4.86 -12.06 -12.36
N GLU A 132 4.37 -12.78 -13.36
CA GLU A 132 4.44 -12.34 -14.76
C GLU A 132 3.34 -11.33 -15.10
N SER A 133 2.17 -11.46 -14.46
CA SER A 133 1.02 -10.61 -14.72
C SER A 133 1.21 -9.19 -14.18
N ARG A 134 1.35 -8.19 -15.05
CA ARG A 134 1.53 -6.78 -14.66
C ARG A 134 0.18 -6.09 -14.38
N TRP A 135 0.21 -4.94 -13.72
CA TRP A 135 -0.93 -4.00 -13.70
C TRP A 135 -0.72 -2.93 -14.77
N THR A 136 -1.81 -2.53 -15.41
CA THR A 136 -1.84 -1.41 -16.35
C THR A 136 -2.45 -0.21 -15.65
N VAL A 137 -1.65 0.82 -15.37
CA VAL A 137 -2.12 2.05 -14.72
C VAL A 137 -2.05 3.26 -15.67
N PRO A 138 -3.06 4.15 -15.64
CA PRO A 138 -3.11 5.30 -16.55
C PRO A 138 -2.15 6.44 -16.17
N TRP A 139 -1.69 6.52 -14.92
CA TRP A 139 -0.84 7.63 -14.45
C TRP A 139 0.66 7.45 -14.74
N THR A 140 1.40 8.55 -14.66
CA THR A 140 2.84 8.64 -14.95
C THR A 140 3.69 8.55 -13.67
N ALA A 141 5.00 8.35 -13.84
CA ALA A 141 5.99 8.37 -12.74
C ALA A 141 5.94 9.67 -11.93
N GLU A 142 5.67 10.81 -12.58
CA GLU A 142 5.45 12.09 -11.90
C GLU A 142 4.29 12.02 -10.90
N THR A 143 3.18 11.37 -11.29
CA THR A 143 2.03 11.18 -10.38
C THR A 143 2.40 10.26 -9.21
N ILE A 144 3.18 9.21 -9.47
CA ILE A 144 3.66 8.29 -8.41
C ILE A 144 4.46 9.08 -7.39
N MET A 145 5.46 9.84 -7.85
CA MET A 145 6.30 10.67 -6.98
C MET A 145 5.49 11.73 -6.24
N GLN A 146 4.56 12.40 -6.92
CA GLN A 146 3.69 13.39 -6.31
C GLN A 146 2.86 12.79 -5.16
N VAL A 147 2.20 11.65 -5.38
CA VAL A 147 1.39 10.99 -4.35
C VAL A 147 2.26 10.53 -3.18
N MET A 148 3.39 9.86 -3.45
CA MET A 148 4.26 9.36 -2.40
C MET A 148 4.89 10.49 -1.58
N LEU A 149 5.33 11.58 -2.22
CA LEU A 149 5.92 12.71 -1.53
C LEU A 149 4.88 13.47 -0.69
N LEU A 150 3.68 13.71 -1.23
CA LEU A 150 2.58 14.33 -0.48
C LEU A 150 2.15 13.45 0.70
N TRP A 151 2.10 12.13 0.51
CA TRP A 151 1.77 11.20 1.59
C TRP A 151 2.81 11.23 2.71
N VAL A 152 4.10 11.13 2.39
CA VAL A 152 5.19 11.23 3.40
C VAL A 152 5.16 12.60 4.08
N ALA A 153 5.00 13.69 3.32
CA ALA A 153 4.94 15.03 3.88
C ALA A 153 3.75 15.20 4.83
N ALA A 154 2.57 14.69 4.47
CA ALA A 154 1.38 14.72 5.32
C ALA A 154 1.57 13.87 6.58
N PHE A 155 2.11 12.66 6.45
CA PHE A 155 2.42 11.78 7.58
C PHE A 155 3.40 12.46 8.56
N CYS A 156 4.52 12.97 8.07
CA CYS A 156 5.49 13.70 8.88
C CYS A 156 4.88 14.96 9.51
N PHE A 157 4.09 15.73 8.77
CA PHE A 157 3.46 16.95 9.28
C PHE A 157 2.42 16.66 10.36
N ILE A 158 1.55 15.67 10.15
CA ILE A 158 0.52 15.31 11.13
C ILE A 158 1.16 14.73 12.39
N GLY A 159 2.04 13.73 12.25
CA GLY A 159 2.71 13.10 13.39
C GLY A 159 3.59 14.06 14.20
N SER A 160 4.24 15.04 13.55
CA SER A 160 5.10 16.02 14.24
C SER A 160 4.37 17.25 14.76
N SER A 161 3.41 17.80 14.01
CA SER A 161 2.88 19.14 14.25
C SER A 161 1.46 19.14 14.78
N VAL A 162 0.59 18.22 14.33
CA VAL A 162 -0.81 18.17 14.80
C VAL A 162 -0.86 17.79 16.27
N VAL A 163 -0.02 16.86 16.71
CA VAL A 163 -0.02 16.42 18.12
C VAL A 163 0.35 17.55 19.08
N PRO A 164 1.49 18.28 18.92
CA PRO A 164 1.81 19.41 19.80
C PRO A 164 0.78 20.54 19.73
N ILE A 165 0.29 20.88 18.53
CA ILE A 165 -0.69 21.96 18.34
C ILE A 165 -2.01 21.61 19.05
N ALA A 166 -2.52 20.40 18.88
CA ALA A 166 -3.75 19.97 19.54
C ALA A 166 -3.61 19.98 21.07
N THR A 167 -2.47 19.52 21.61
CA THR A 167 -2.22 19.58 23.06
C THR A 167 -2.14 21.01 23.57
N HIS A 168 -1.48 21.90 22.83
CA HIS A 168 -1.39 23.33 23.16
C HIS A 168 -2.77 24.01 23.10
N MET A 169 -3.56 23.76 22.06
CA MET A 169 -4.92 24.29 21.91
C MET A 169 -5.88 23.80 22.99
N ALA A 170 -5.71 22.57 23.47
CA ALA A 170 -6.48 22.01 24.58
C ALA A 170 -6.01 22.50 25.96
N GLY A 171 -4.91 23.26 26.04
CA GLY A 171 -4.31 23.68 27.31
C GLY A 171 -3.73 22.52 28.13
N LEU A 172 -3.48 21.38 27.50
CA LEU A 172 -2.96 20.16 28.13
C LEU A 172 -1.47 20.02 27.85
N SER A 173 -0.64 19.79 28.87
CA SER A 173 0.75 19.38 28.64
C SER A 173 0.78 17.89 28.29
N ARG A 174 1.55 17.48 27.27
CA ARG A 174 1.68 16.05 26.88
C ARG A 174 2.04 15.15 28.08
N GLU A 175 2.86 15.68 28.98
CA GLU A 175 3.34 15.00 30.19
C GLU A 175 2.25 14.81 31.26
N SER A 176 1.16 15.58 31.18
CA SER A 176 -0.01 15.43 32.08
C SER A 176 -1.04 14.42 31.57
N LEU A 177 -0.92 13.95 30.32
CA LEU A 177 -1.88 12.99 29.76
C LEU A 177 -1.70 11.62 30.41
N THR A 178 -2.81 11.09 30.93
CA THR A 178 -2.90 9.69 31.36
C THR A 178 -2.55 8.74 30.22
N LEU A 179 -2.12 7.51 30.53
CA LEU A 179 -1.82 6.47 29.53
C LEU A 179 -2.97 6.27 28.52
N ARG A 180 -4.22 6.31 29.02
CA ARG A 180 -5.42 6.23 28.18
C ARG A 180 -5.57 7.44 27.26
N GLY A 181 -5.30 8.63 27.77
CA GLY A 181 -5.28 9.87 26.98
C GLY A 181 -4.24 9.83 25.87
N GLN A 182 -3.04 9.32 26.15
CA GLN A 182 -1.99 9.13 25.15
C GLN A 182 -2.42 8.13 24.07
N ALA A 183 -2.99 6.98 24.47
CA ALA A 183 -3.45 5.96 23.53
C ALA A 183 -4.61 6.46 22.64
N PHE A 184 -5.55 7.20 23.21
CA PHE A 184 -6.64 7.83 22.46
C PHE A 184 -6.11 8.87 21.46
N PHE A 185 -5.15 9.70 21.88
CA PHE A 185 -4.52 10.67 21.00
C PHE A 185 -3.77 9.99 19.85
N SER A 186 -3.07 8.90 20.14
CA SER A 186 -2.40 8.08 19.12
C SER A 186 -3.40 7.55 18.09
N LEU A 187 -4.56 7.05 18.53
CA LEU A 187 -5.61 6.58 17.64
C LEU A 187 -6.18 7.70 16.76
N LEU A 188 -6.43 8.87 17.34
CA LEU A 188 -6.93 10.02 16.59
C LEU A 188 -5.92 10.49 15.54
N THR A 189 -4.63 10.48 15.88
CA THR A 189 -3.54 10.87 14.97
C THR A 189 -3.46 9.90 13.80
N ASP A 190 -3.42 8.59 14.08
CA ASP A 190 -3.34 7.55 13.04
C ASP A 190 -4.54 7.58 12.08
N VAL A 191 -5.76 7.71 12.61
CA VAL A 191 -6.96 7.86 11.78
C VAL A 191 -6.89 9.12 10.91
N THR A 192 -6.38 10.23 11.46
CA THR A 192 -6.22 11.48 10.70
C THR A 192 -5.20 11.32 9.57
N GLU A 193 -4.07 10.66 9.83
CA GLU A 193 -3.04 10.35 8.83
C GLU A 193 -3.58 9.45 7.73
N GLY A 194 -4.30 8.39 8.09
CA GLY A 194 -4.94 7.47 7.15
C GLY A 194 -5.95 8.18 6.23
N LEU A 195 -6.83 9.00 6.80
CA LEU A 195 -7.81 9.78 6.04
C LEU A 195 -7.12 10.81 5.13
N ALA A 196 -6.09 11.49 5.61
CA ALA A 196 -5.31 12.42 4.80
C ALA A 196 -4.64 11.70 3.61
N GLY A 197 -4.06 10.51 3.85
CA GLY A 197 -3.47 9.68 2.81
C GLY A 197 -4.46 9.25 1.74
N ILE A 198 -5.65 8.79 2.15
CA ILE A 198 -6.74 8.44 1.22
C ILE A 198 -7.21 9.67 0.44
N MET A 199 -7.35 10.82 1.10
CA MET A 199 -7.76 12.06 0.45
C MET A 199 -6.74 12.49 -0.62
N ILE A 200 -5.44 12.43 -0.31
CA ILE A 200 -4.36 12.72 -1.27
C ILE A 200 -4.44 11.77 -2.46
N LEU A 201 -4.53 10.47 -2.20
CA LEU A 201 -4.64 9.45 -3.24
C LEU A 201 -5.85 9.69 -4.14
N HIS A 202 -7.03 9.89 -3.54
CA HIS A 202 -8.27 10.18 -4.24
C HIS A 202 -8.17 11.46 -5.08
N ARG A 203 -7.61 12.54 -4.53
CA ARG A 203 -7.45 13.83 -5.20
C ARG A 203 -6.52 13.72 -6.41
N CYS A 204 -5.35 13.10 -6.24
CA CYS A 204 -4.37 12.92 -7.31
C CYS A 204 -4.86 11.98 -8.41
N LEU A 205 -5.66 10.97 -8.07
CA LEU A 205 -6.16 9.98 -9.01
C LEU A 205 -7.51 10.32 -9.64
N SER A 206 -8.24 11.30 -9.10
CA SER A 206 -9.54 11.74 -9.62
C SER A 206 -9.51 12.10 -11.11
N ARG A 207 -8.39 12.64 -11.61
CA ARG A 207 -8.19 13.01 -13.02
C ARG A 207 -8.10 11.82 -13.99
N PHE A 208 -7.87 10.60 -13.49
CA PHE A 208 -7.68 9.40 -14.30
C PHE A 208 -8.90 8.46 -14.30
N ARG A 209 -10.06 8.93 -13.85
CA ARG A 209 -11.29 8.11 -13.85
C ARG A 209 -11.83 7.93 -15.29
N PRO A 210 -12.36 6.74 -15.63
CA PRO A 210 -12.54 5.57 -14.77
C PRO A 210 -11.23 4.78 -14.56
N LEU A 211 -11.08 4.25 -13.35
CA LEU A 211 -9.90 3.47 -12.94
C LEU A 211 -10.04 2.00 -13.38
N PRO A 212 -8.95 1.26 -13.60
CA PRO A 212 -9.01 -0.15 -14.00
C PRO A 212 -9.76 -0.99 -12.94
N PRO A 213 -10.66 -1.91 -13.35
CA PRO A 213 -11.50 -2.66 -12.42
C PRO A 213 -10.70 -3.61 -11.51
N ASP A 214 -9.57 -4.12 -11.99
CA ASP A 214 -8.72 -5.05 -11.24
C ASP A 214 -7.62 -4.35 -10.42
N TRP A 215 -7.55 -3.02 -10.43
CA TRP A 215 -6.53 -2.28 -9.71
C TRP A 215 -6.75 -2.33 -8.19
N PHE A 216 -7.99 -2.14 -7.74
CA PHE A 216 -8.33 -1.98 -6.33
C PHE A 216 -9.47 -2.92 -5.94
N ARG A 217 -9.15 -4.21 -5.82
CA ARG A 217 -10.14 -5.27 -5.56
C ARG A 217 -10.16 -5.67 -4.09
N PHE A 218 -11.37 -5.71 -3.54
CA PHE A 218 -11.70 -6.29 -2.24
C PHE A 218 -12.70 -7.44 -2.45
N SER A 219 -12.28 -8.66 -2.14
CA SER A 219 -13.13 -9.84 -2.25
C SER A 219 -12.95 -10.77 -1.05
N PHE A 220 -14.04 -11.11 -0.38
CA PHE A 220 -14.02 -12.17 0.63
C PHE A 220 -14.02 -13.58 -0.01
N LYS A 221 -14.39 -13.69 -1.28
CA LYS A 221 -14.43 -14.96 -2.01
C LYS A 221 -13.03 -15.32 -2.54
N GLY A 222 -12.70 -16.61 -2.52
CA GLY A 222 -11.49 -17.19 -3.12
C GLY A 222 -10.63 -17.97 -2.12
N ASN A 223 -9.56 -18.60 -2.62
CA ASN A 223 -8.65 -19.43 -1.83
C ASN A 223 -7.44 -18.65 -1.27
N TRP A 224 -7.59 -17.33 -1.12
CA TRP A 224 -6.51 -16.45 -0.66
C TRP A 224 -6.18 -16.66 0.83
N TYR A 225 -7.05 -17.30 1.62
CA TYR A 225 -6.73 -17.66 3.00
C TYR A 225 -5.54 -18.63 3.10
N ILE A 226 -5.28 -19.40 2.04
CA ILE A 226 -4.10 -20.28 1.95
C ILE A 226 -2.82 -19.42 1.85
N ASP A 227 -2.86 -18.28 1.14
CA ASP A 227 -1.74 -17.35 1.10
C ASP A 227 -1.43 -16.75 2.45
N VAL A 228 -2.48 -16.34 3.15
CA VAL A 228 -2.35 -15.74 4.48
C VAL A 228 -1.74 -16.77 5.42
N ALA A 229 -2.25 -18.01 5.41
CA ALA A 229 -1.69 -19.09 6.22
C ALA A 229 -0.21 -19.35 5.90
N LEU A 230 0.15 -19.43 4.61
CA LEU A 230 1.54 -19.61 4.19
C LEU A 230 2.43 -18.42 4.58
N GLY A 231 1.91 -17.19 4.48
CA GLY A 231 2.58 -15.99 4.96
C GLY A 231 2.82 -16.00 6.46
N CYS A 232 1.84 -16.44 7.25
CA CYS A 232 1.98 -16.59 8.70
C CYS A 232 3.06 -17.62 9.08
N LEU A 233 3.25 -18.67 8.29
CA LEU A 233 4.34 -19.63 8.50
C LEU A 233 5.73 -18.97 8.36
N MET A 234 5.84 -17.81 7.72
CA MET A 234 7.09 -17.06 7.59
C MET A 234 7.40 -16.19 8.82
N PHE A 235 6.49 -16.05 9.79
CA PHE A 235 6.68 -15.19 10.96
C PHE A 235 7.92 -15.54 11.81
N PRO A 236 8.23 -16.82 12.09
CA PRO A 236 9.46 -17.16 12.81
C PRO A 236 10.72 -16.73 12.06
N LEU A 237 10.70 -16.79 10.73
CA LEU A 237 11.82 -16.33 9.90
C LEU A 237 11.95 -14.80 9.95
N VAL A 238 10.84 -14.05 9.87
CA VAL A 238 10.85 -12.59 10.02
C VAL A 238 11.42 -12.20 11.40
N ASN A 239 11.02 -12.91 12.46
CA ASN A 239 11.57 -12.69 13.80
C ASN A 239 13.07 -13.01 13.86
N GLY A 240 13.50 -14.12 13.26
CA GLY A 240 14.92 -14.47 13.14
C GLY A 240 15.74 -13.40 12.40
N LEU A 241 15.20 -12.84 11.32
CA LEU A 241 15.81 -11.72 10.60
C LEU A 241 15.87 -10.45 11.45
N SER A 242 14.87 -10.20 12.28
CA SER A 242 14.88 -9.09 13.24
C SER A 242 16.03 -9.24 14.24
N GLN A 243 16.19 -10.43 14.83
CA GLN A 243 17.30 -10.72 15.75
C GLN A 243 18.67 -10.61 15.06
N PHE A 244 18.77 -11.08 13.82
CA PHE A 244 19.98 -10.94 13.02
C PHE A 244 20.30 -9.46 12.73
N ASN A 245 19.29 -8.67 12.37
CA ASN A 245 19.47 -7.23 12.09
C ASN A 245 19.96 -6.46 13.32
N LEU A 246 19.42 -6.77 14.51
CA LEU A 246 19.89 -6.19 15.78
C LEU A 246 21.35 -6.55 16.07
N LYS A 247 21.76 -7.80 15.80
CA LYS A 247 23.15 -8.25 15.96
C LYS A 247 24.11 -7.59 14.97
N LEU A 248 23.64 -7.21 13.78
CA LEU A 248 24.45 -6.57 12.74
C LEU A 248 24.71 -5.08 13.01
N LEU A 249 23.81 -4.42 13.75
CA LEU A 249 23.88 -2.99 14.08
C LEU A 249 24.13 -2.70 15.58
N PRO A 250 25.16 -3.28 16.24
CA PRO A 250 25.43 -3.02 17.65
C PRO A 250 26.00 -1.61 17.92
N LEU A 251 26.23 -0.81 16.89
CA LEU A 251 27.04 0.43 16.95
C LEU A 251 26.26 1.73 16.98
N LEU A 252 24.93 1.70 16.84
CA LEU A 252 24.12 2.87 17.14
C LEU A 252 23.68 2.74 18.59
N PRO A 253 24.16 3.60 19.51
CA PRO A 253 23.61 3.59 20.86
C PRO A 253 22.10 3.72 20.69
N SER A 254 21.37 2.74 21.23
CA SER A 254 19.98 2.97 21.59
C SER A 254 20.04 4.24 22.41
N THR A 255 19.62 5.37 21.84
CA THR A 255 19.33 6.55 22.64
C THR A 255 18.50 6.05 23.81
N PRO A 256 18.64 6.58 25.04
CA PRO A 256 17.76 6.19 26.13
C PRO A 256 16.34 6.51 25.67
N VAL A 257 15.70 5.52 25.04
CA VAL A 257 14.37 5.59 24.51
C VAL A 257 13.56 5.60 25.78
N THR A 258 13.08 6.79 26.15
CA THR A 258 11.84 6.90 26.90
C THR A 258 10.94 5.81 26.35
N LEU A 259 10.66 4.78 27.17
CA LEU A 259 9.87 3.63 26.75
C LEU A 259 8.73 4.11 25.87
N SER A 260 8.55 3.50 24.71
CA SER A 260 7.46 3.88 23.82
C SER A 260 6.16 3.90 24.63
N SER A 261 5.24 4.80 24.31
CA SER A 261 3.98 4.92 25.07
C SER A 261 3.18 3.61 25.09
N VAL A 262 3.41 2.74 24.10
CA VAL A 262 2.96 1.35 24.04
C VAL A 262 3.60 0.50 25.15
N GLU A 263 4.93 0.46 25.24
CA GLU A 263 5.66 -0.27 26.29
C GLU A 263 5.27 0.19 27.70
N GLN A 264 5.11 1.51 27.91
CA GLN A 264 4.66 2.05 29.20
C GLN A 264 3.25 1.54 29.57
N SER A 265 2.35 1.44 28.59
CA SER A 265 0.99 0.97 28.80
C SER A 265 0.95 -0.54 29.11
N VAL A 266 1.83 -1.31 28.49
CA VAL A 266 2.01 -2.74 28.77
C VAL A 266 2.56 -2.96 30.17
N LEU A 267 3.61 -2.22 30.57
CA LEU A 267 4.17 -2.31 31.92
C LEU A 267 3.17 -1.90 33.00
N ALA A 268 2.31 -0.92 32.71
CA ALA A 268 1.26 -0.49 33.61
C ALA A 268 0.03 -1.42 33.63
N CYS A 269 -0.01 -2.45 32.77
CA CYS A 269 -1.16 -3.35 32.60
C CYS A 269 -2.50 -2.63 32.38
N ASP A 270 -2.51 -1.43 31.79
CA ASP A 270 -3.76 -0.70 31.54
C ASP A 270 -4.45 -1.26 30.29
N ARG A 271 -5.47 -2.09 30.53
CA ARG A 271 -6.22 -2.81 29.48
C ARG A 271 -6.83 -1.87 28.44
N VAL A 272 -7.25 -0.67 28.83
CA VAL A 272 -7.89 0.28 27.91
C VAL A 272 -6.86 0.90 26.98
N ALA A 273 -5.74 1.37 27.52
CA ALA A 273 -4.63 1.90 26.73
C ALA A 273 -4.06 0.84 25.79
N MET A 274 -3.86 -0.38 26.29
CA MET A 274 -3.40 -1.52 25.47
C MET A 274 -4.38 -1.84 24.34
N ALA A 275 -5.69 -1.88 24.60
CA ALA A 275 -6.70 -2.14 23.56
C ALA A 275 -6.70 -1.05 22.48
N LEU A 276 -6.57 0.23 22.86
CA LEU A 276 -6.48 1.33 21.92
C LEU A 276 -5.22 1.23 21.04
N TYR A 277 -4.05 0.95 21.63
CA TYR A 277 -2.83 0.72 20.86
C TYR A 277 -2.91 -0.53 19.98
N ALA A 278 -3.55 -1.60 20.44
CA ALA A 278 -3.78 -2.79 19.63
C ALA A 278 -4.61 -2.46 18.38
N ILE A 279 -5.65 -1.63 18.50
CA ILE A 279 -6.46 -1.17 17.35
C ILE A 279 -5.60 -0.36 16.37
N VAL A 280 -4.80 0.58 16.87
CA VAL A 280 -3.90 1.40 16.03
C VAL A 280 -2.92 0.52 15.26
N VAL A 281 -2.15 -0.29 15.99
CA VAL A 281 -1.03 -1.05 15.43
C VAL A 281 -1.51 -2.25 14.60
N SER A 282 -2.60 -2.91 14.99
CA SER A 282 -3.06 -4.15 14.33
C SER A 282 -4.16 -3.95 13.31
N VAL A 283 -4.83 -2.79 13.27
CA VAL A 283 -5.96 -2.56 12.36
C VAL A 283 -5.73 -1.32 11.52
N CYS A 284 -5.64 -0.15 12.15
CA CYS A 284 -5.63 1.11 11.42
C CYS A 284 -4.37 1.26 10.56
N ALA A 285 -3.17 1.15 11.15
CA ALA A 285 -1.91 1.26 10.42
C ALA A 285 -1.81 0.25 9.25
N PRO A 286 -2.03 -1.07 9.44
CA PRO A 286 -2.03 -2.03 8.34
C PRO A 286 -2.99 -1.69 7.20
N VAL A 287 -4.20 -1.21 7.51
CA VAL A 287 -5.18 -0.84 6.48
C VAL A 287 -4.67 0.33 5.64
N TRP A 288 -4.20 1.41 6.27
CA TRP A 288 -3.74 2.59 5.54
C TRP A 288 -2.49 2.31 4.73
N GLU A 289 -1.52 1.60 5.33
CA GLU A 289 -0.26 1.27 4.68
C GLU A 289 -0.49 0.35 3.47
N GLU A 290 -1.30 -0.70 3.59
CA GLU A 290 -1.55 -1.58 2.46
C GLU A 290 -2.26 -0.86 1.30
N ILE A 291 -3.15 0.09 1.56
CA ILE A 291 -3.77 0.92 0.51
C ILE A 291 -2.70 1.68 -0.28
N VAL A 292 -1.72 2.28 0.41
CA VAL A 292 -0.68 3.08 -0.24
C VAL A 292 0.36 2.20 -0.92
N PHE A 293 0.89 1.19 -0.23
CA PHE A 293 2.01 0.39 -0.73
C PHE A 293 1.57 -0.69 -1.72
N ARG A 294 0.49 -1.45 -1.43
CA ARG A 294 0.02 -2.55 -2.29
C ARG A 294 -1.10 -2.10 -3.20
N GLY A 295 -2.01 -1.27 -2.68
CA GLY A 295 -3.08 -0.70 -3.47
C GLY A 295 -2.58 0.28 -4.53
N PHE A 296 -1.59 1.14 -4.22
CA PHE A 296 -1.13 2.17 -5.15
C PHE A 296 0.30 1.95 -5.68
N LEU A 297 1.32 1.96 -4.81
CA LEU A 297 2.72 2.02 -5.23
C LEU A 297 3.13 0.79 -6.06
N LEU A 298 2.88 -0.43 -5.57
CA LEU A 298 3.29 -1.67 -6.24
C LEU A 298 2.68 -1.78 -7.66
N PRO A 299 1.35 -1.69 -7.88
CA PRO A 299 0.76 -1.67 -9.21
C PRO A 299 1.35 -0.59 -10.11
N SER A 300 1.61 0.59 -9.55
CA SER A 300 2.18 1.71 -10.29
C SER A 300 3.60 1.45 -10.79
N LEU A 301 4.43 0.78 -9.97
CA LEU A 301 5.77 0.38 -10.35
C LEU A 301 5.76 -0.66 -11.47
N THR A 302 4.77 -1.56 -11.54
CA THR A 302 4.70 -2.60 -12.59
C THR A 302 4.56 -2.06 -14.02
N LYS A 303 4.24 -0.76 -14.17
CA LYS A 303 4.30 -0.05 -15.45
C LYS A 303 5.73 0.09 -15.99
N TYR A 304 6.72 0.17 -15.10
CA TYR A 304 8.11 0.49 -15.44
C TYR A 304 9.08 -0.67 -15.22
N MET A 305 8.69 -1.68 -14.45
CA MET A 305 9.54 -2.82 -14.11
C MET A 305 8.71 -4.11 -13.96
N PRO A 306 9.33 -5.31 -14.05
CA PRO A 306 8.62 -6.56 -13.80
C PRO A 306 8.10 -6.64 -12.35
N VAL A 307 7.09 -7.47 -12.10
CA VAL A 307 6.39 -7.52 -10.81
C VAL A 307 7.32 -7.85 -9.65
N TRP A 308 8.27 -8.77 -9.83
CA TRP A 308 9.23 -9.12 -8.78
C TRP A 308 10.11 -7.92 -8.37
N CYS A 309 10.54 -7.09 -9.34
CA CYS A 309 11.24 -5.84 -9.05
C CYS A 309 10.33 -4.86 -8.32
N ALA A 310 9.07 -4.72 -8.77
CA ALA A 310 8.10 -3.83 -8.12
C ALA A 310 7.81 -4.24 -6.67
N ILE A 311 7.73 -5.54 -6.39
CA ILE A 311 7.61 -6.10 -5.03
C ILE A 311 8.83 -5.68 -4.21
N LEU A 312 10.05 -5.92 -4.70
CA LEU A 312 11.26 -5.59 -3.97
C LEU A 312 11.39 -4.08 -3.70
N VAL A 313 11.20 -3.25 -4.71
CA VAL A 313 11.30 -1.78 -4.61
C VAL A 313 10.23 -1.24 -3.67
N SER A 314 8.97 -1.64 -3.80
CA SER A 314 7.92 -1.20 -2.88
C SER A 314 8.16 -1.65 -1.43
N SER A 315 8.77 -2.82 -1.23
CA SER A 315 9.14 -3.32 0.11
C SER A 315 10.28 -2.53 0.74
N ILE A 316 11.25 -2.09 -0.05
CA ILE A 316 12.32 -1.20 0.41
C ILE A 316 11.73 0.16 0.79
N VAL A 317 10.88 0.75 -0.05
CA VAL A 317 10.24 2.04 0.25
C VAL A 317 9.35 1.94 1.50
N PHE A 318 8.64 0.82 1.68
CA PHE A 318 7.87 0.51 2.88
C PHE A 318 8.74 0.50 4.15
N ALA A 319 9.88 -0.21 4.12
CA ALA A 319 10.79 -0.27 5.24
C ALA A 319 11.45 1.10 5.55
N LEU A 320 11.78 1.88 4.52
CA LEU A 320 12.33 3.23 4.68
C LEU A 320 11.33 4.21 5.30
N ALA A 321 10.03 4.07 5.00
CA ALA A 321 8.98 4.90 5.58
C ALA A 321 8.82 4.73 7.11
N HIS A 322 9.39 3.67 7.69
CA HIS A 322 9.39 3.46 9.15
C HIS A 322 10.50 4.21 9.88
N PHE A 323 11.44 4.83 9.16
CA PHE A 323 12.55 5.62 9.72
C PHE A 323 13.33 4.92 10.85
N ASN A 324 13.42 3.58 10.79
CA ASN A 324 14.07 2.78 11.82
C ASN A 324 14.97 1.72 11.18
N VAL A 325 16.28 1.98 11.20
CA VAL A 325 17.30 1.10 10.63
C VAL A 325 17.35 -0.28 11.32
N GLN A 326 17.03 -0.35 12.61
CA GLN A 326 16.99 -1.60 13.38
C GLN A 326 15.82 -2.51 12.98
N LYS A 327 14.80 -1.98 12.30
CA LYS A 327 13.67 -2.74 11.77
C LYS A 327 13.73 -2.93 10.25
N MET A 328 14.75 -2.40 9.57
CA MET A 328 14.76 -2.32 8.12
C MET A 328 14.76 -3.69 7.43
N LEU A 329 15.68 -4.59 7.81
CA LEU A 329 15.74 -5.93 7.20
C LEU A 329 14.45 -6.76 7.38
N PRO A 330 13.89 -6.91 8.60
CA PRO A 330 12.64 -7.67 8.76
C PRO A 330 11.46 -7.00 8.04
N LEU A 331 11.39 -5.66 7.98
CA LEU A 331 10.34 -4.95 7.25
C LEU A 331 10.44 -5.12 5.73
N ILE A 332 11.66 -5.13 5.17
CA ILE A 332 11.85 -5.44 3.74
C ILE A 332 11.34 -6.85 3.44
N PHE A 333 11.74 -7.83 4.25
CA PHE A 333 11.34 -9.22 4.04
C PHE A 333 9.82 -9.41 4.18
N LEU A 334 9.23 -8.89 5.27
CA LEU A 334 7.78 -8.89 5.45
C LEU A 334 7.09 -8.19 4.28
N GLY A 335 7.67 -7.09 3.81
CA GLY A 335 7.18 -6.34 2.66
C GLY A 335 7.12 -7.19 1.39
N VAL A 336 8.15 -8.00 1.15
CA VAL A 336 8.21 -8.93 0.01
C VAL A 336 7.14 -10.01 0.12
N VAL A 337 6.95 -10.59 1.32
CA VAL A 337 5.90 -11.60 1.55
C VAL A 337 4.52 -11.02 1.26
N MET A 338 4.19 -9.86 1.82
CA MET A 338 2.92 -9.17 1.60
C MET A 338 2.73 -8.80 0.12
N GLY A 339 3.78 -8.30 -0.54
CA GLY A 339 3.77 -8.01 -1.97
C GLY A 339 3.52 -9.23 -2.84
N ALA A 340 4.10 -10.39 -2.50
CA ALA A 340 3.88 -11.66 -3.19
C ALA A 340 2.45 -12.18 -2.99
N VAL A 341 1.92 -12.12 -1.75
CA VAL A 341 0.53 -12.47 -1.44
C VAL A 341 -0.46 -11.60 -2.21
N PHE A 342 -0.21 -10.29 -2.25
CA PHE A 342 -1.02 -9.36 -3.04
C PHE A 342 -0.96 -9.67 -4.55
N ALA A 343 0.24 -9.87 -5.08
CA ALA A 343 0.43 -10.17 -6.51
C ALA A 343 -0.26 -11.47 -6.93
N ARG A 344 -0.22 -12.51 -6.09
CA ARG A 344 -0.88 -13.78 -6.36
C ARG A 344 -2.40 -13.71 -6.24
N SER A 345 -2.89 -13.07 -5.18
CA SER A 345 -4.32 -13.03 -4.90
C SER A 345 -5.09 -11.99 -5.72
N ARG A 346 -4.40 -10.96 -6.26
CA ARG A 346 -5.00 -9.79 -6.91
C ARG A 346 -6.13 -9.19 -6.08
N ASN A 347 -5.97 -9.23 -4.77
CA ASN A 347 -6.94 -8.82 -3.76
C ASN A 347 -6.15 -8.16 -2.64
N LEU A 348 -6.62 -7.03 -2.13
CA LEU A 348 -5.88 -6.27 -1.13
C LEU A 348 -6.08 -6.85 0.29
N LEU A 349 -7.25 -7.44 0.54
CA LEU A 349 -7.64 -8.01 1.83
C LEU A 349 -6.66 -9.05 2.42
N PRO A 350 -6.09 -10.01 1.66
CA PRO A 350 -5.16 -11.00 2.19
C PRO A 350 -3.87 -10.37 2.70
N SER A 351 -3.35 -9.36 1.99
CA SER A 351 -2.14 -8.62 2.38
C SER A 351 -2.40 -7.81 3.66
N MET A 352 -3.54 -7.10 3.72
CA MET A 352 -4.01 -6.40 4.93
C MET A 352 -4.17 -7.32 6.12
N LEU A 353 -4.79 -8.49 5.94
CA LEU A 353 -4.98 -9.45 7.01
C LEU A 353 -3.63 -10.01 7.48
N LEU A 354 -2.74 -10.37 6.56
CA LEU A 354 -1.41 -10.88 6.91
C LEU A 354 -0.59 -9.83 7.69
N HIS A 355 -0.64 -8.57 7.27
CA HIS A 355 0.00 -7.47 7.97
C HIS A 355 -0.59 -7.28 9.37
N SER A 356 -1.93 -7.26 9.47
CA SER A 356 -2.63 -7.16 10.76
C SER A 356 -2.25 -8.28 11.71
N LEU A 357 -2.18 -9.52 11.21
CA LEU A 357 -1.76 -10.70 11.98
C LEU A 357 -0.30 -10.62 12.43
N TRP A 358 0.60 -10.10 11.59
CA TRP A 358 1.99 -9.87 11.98
C TRP A 358 2.08 -8.84 13.10
N ASN A 359 1.40 -7.71 12.96
CA ASN A 359 1.40 -6.65 13.96
C ASN A 359 0.76 -7.12 15.28
N SER A 360 -0.34 -7.88 15.22
CA SER A 360 -0.93 -8.52 16.39
C SER A 360 0.02 -9.52 17.04
N PHE A 361 0.74 -10.32 16.26
CA PHE A 361 1.72 -11.27 16.79
C PHE A 361 2.84 -10.54 17.56
N VAL A 362 3.41 -9.48 16.98
CA VAL A 362 4.45 -8.67 17.64
C VAL A 362 3.90 -7.96 18.88
N PHE A 363 2.68 -7.42 18.80
CA PHE A 363 2.03 -6.77 19.94
C PHE A 363 1.77 -7.75 21.10
N LEU A 364 1.31 -8.97 20.80
CA LEU A 364 1.13 -10.04 21.78
C LEU A 364 2.46 -10.49 22.39
N ASP A 365 3.53 -10.54 21.60
CA ASP A 365 4.86 -10.89 22.09
C ASP A 365 5.39 -9.85 23.09
N LEU A 366 5.08 -8.57 22.87
CA LEU A 366 5.41 -7.48 23.79
C LEU A 366 4.69 -7.58 25.14
N MET A 367 3.53 -8.26 25.19
CA MET A 367 2.72 -8.41 26.41
C MET A 367 3.12 -9.59 27.30
N LYS A 368 4.07 -10.43 26.86
CA LYS A 368 4.62 -11.52 27.67
C LYS A 368 5.70 -10.99 28.59
#